data_AF-A0A3D1K0E5-F1
#
_entry.id   AF-A0A3D1K0E5-F1
#
_cell.length_a   1.000
_cell.length_b   1.000
_cell.length_c   1.000
_cell.angle_alpha   90.00
_cell.angle_beta   90.00
_cell.angle_gamma   90.00
#
_symmetry.space_group_name_H-M   'P 1'
#
loop_
_entity.id
_entity.type
_entity.pdbx_description
1 polymer ?
#
loop_
_entity_poly.entity_id
_entity_poly.type
_entity_poly.pdbx_seq_one_letter_code
_entity_poly.pdbx_strand_id
1 'polypeptide(L)'
;MNISQPVILDGPDWTCCFSPGDREKLVFKYAGRELLAVSGISLGKVDESSAYCTKSQKHEAADLLNSSFHTVNTLPFGSEPTITRTCEISGNHAVITTDCDMRHKMEVASFEVDNLVVKGEWTRIGVVKISNPIPSIGDIEWHDVGQGGDFRLELDHMPLLILFERSDKFMVEVGNGDDLWRWLNTSVFPGSSQSVVIEKTDGGIGLRRIVAKWDECTIMGSRQYRFNWYFSWEAPGKEYFKRRDDASGKSDDGEYFRFPEGDVPMQLAACHGSRNLNVSCLHSPAVSGIFRSIIRSALGNSEPRNIVIENLTVPLCENAAHLERPQKQVLLHWNMLRIFDHWLWANKQLKNSGVSFYALPAGDGKIFSVLPSVRGLSEIR
;
A
#
# COMPACT_ATOMS: atom_id res chain seq x y z
N MET A 1 25.22 12.95 -19.58
CA MET A 1 23.97 12.95 -18.80
C MET A 1 22.87 12.40 -19.69
N ASN A 2 22.41 11.17 -19.47
CA ASN A 2 21.14 10.72 -20.01
C ASN A 2 20.07 11.25 -19.07
N ILE A 3 19.58 12.47 -19.33
CA ILE A 3 18.33 12.93 -18.73
C ILE A 3 17.24 12.18 -19.50
N SER A 4 16.87 11.01 -19.01
CA SER A 4 15.65 10.35 -19.46
C SER A 4 14.48 11.30 -19.20
N GLN A 5 13.64 11.50 -20.21
CA GLN A 5 12.44 12.33 -20.07
C GLN A 5 11.58 11.84 -18.88
N PRO A 6 10.91 12.74 -18.17
CA PRO A 6 9.96 12.35 -17.13
C PRO A 6 8.92 11.38 -17.69
N VAL A 7 8.55 10.37 -16.90
CA VAL A 7 7.44 9.48 -17.22
C VAL A 7 6.19 10.01 -16.55
N ILE A 8 5.13 10.17 -17.32
CA ILE A 8 3.86 10.68 -16.84
C ILE A 8 2.82 9.60 -17.03
N LEU A 9 2.08 9.31 -15.95
CA LEU A 9 0.85 8.53 -15.96
C LEU A 9 -0.30 9.48 -15.62
N ASP A 10 -1.38 9.40 -16.38
CA ASP A 10 -2.57 10.20 -16.18
C ASP A 10 -3.80 9.33 -15.95
N GLY A 11 -4.67 9.79 -15.05
CA GLY A 11 -6.02 9.30 -14.87
C GLY A 11 -7.02 10.46 -14.95
N PRO A 12 -8.31 10.22 -14.66
CA PRO A 12 -9.36 11.25 -14.82
C PRO A 12 -9.10 12.49 -13.96
N ASP A 13 -8.75 12.29 -12.69
CA ASP A 13 -8.57 13.35 -11.69
C ASP A 13 -7.13 13.42 -11.17
N TRP A 14 -6.22 12.59 -11.66
CA TRP A 14 -4.88 12.47 -11.10
C TRP A 14 -3.81 12.38 -12.17
N THR A 15 -2.61 12.82 -11.81
CA THR A 15 -1.40 12.68 -12.62
C THR A 15 -0.27 12.22 -11.71
N CYS A 16 0.51 11.24 -12.15
CA CYS A 16 1.71 10.79 -11.48
C CYS A 16 2.91 11.01 -12.40
N CYS A 17 3.85 11.85 -11.98
CA CYS A 17 5.07 12.13 -12.71
C CYS A 17 6.26 11.49 -12.01
N PHE A 18 7.05 10.74 -12.75
CA PHE A 18 8.36 10.26 -12.32
C PHE A 18 9.45 11.06 -13.03
N SER A 19 10.30 11.72 -12.25
CA SER A 19 11.41 12.54 -12.75
C SER A 19 12.77 11.92 -12.41
N PRO A 20 13.39 11.22 -13.37
CA PRO A 20 14.72 10.67 -13.18
C PRO A 20 15.77 11.79 -13.08
N GLY A 21 16.38 11.93 -11.91
CA GLY A 21 17.46 12.91 -11.64
C GLY A 21 17.04 14.06 -10.73
N ASP A 22 15.75 14.23 -10.49
CA ASP A 22 15.27 15.17 -9.49
C ASP A 22 15.41 14.59 -8.08
N ARG A 23 15.42 15.46 -7.07
CA ARG A 23 15.36 15.02 -5.67
C ARG A 23 14.05 14.32 -5.36
N GLU A 24 12.94 14.83 -5.89
CA GLU A 24 11.62 14.20 -5.83
C GLU A 24 11.47 13.27 -7.04
N LYS A 25 11.59 11.96 -6.80
CA LYS A 25 11.51 10.91 -7.82
C LYS A 25 10.11 10.71 -8.35
N LEU A 26 9.11 10.84 -7.50
CA LEU A 26 7.70 10.68 -7.85
C LEU A 26 6.93 11.88 -7.28
N VAL A 27 6.15 12.53 -8.13
CA VAL A 27 5.18 13.56 -7.72
C VAL A 27 3.79 13.12 -8.17
N PHE A 28 2.88 12.98 -7.21
CA PHE A 28 1.47 12.66 -7.45
C PHE A 28 0.60 13.89 -7.25
N LYS A 29 -0.27 14.14 -8.21
CA LYS A 29 -1.23 15.25 -8.23
C LYS A 29 -2.64 14.71 -8.27
N TYR A 30 -3.53 15.36 -7.52
CA TYR A 30 -4.98 15.14 -7.58
C TYR A 30 -5.68 16.48 -7.84
N ALA A 31 -6.61 16.51 -8.79
CA ALA A 31 -7.30 17.71 -9.27
C ALA A 31 -6.33 18.88 -9.57
N GLY A 32 -5.19 18.56 -10.20
CA GLY A 32 -4.15 19.54 -10.56
C GLY A 32 -3.27 20.04 -9.41
N ARG A 33 -3.51 19.61 -8.16
CA ARG A 33 -2.71 20.00 -6.99
C ARG A 33 -1.76 18.88 -6.58
N GLU A 34 -0.54 19.24 -6.19
CA GLU A 34 0.41 18.28 -5.62
C GLU A 34 -0.10 17.76 -4.28
N LEU A 35 -0.07 16.45 -4.14
CA LEU A 35 -0.55 15.76 -2.94
C LEU A 35 0.57 14.96 -2.28
N LEU A 36 1.45 14.36 -3.07
CA LEU A 36 2.55 13.54 -2.57
C LEU A 36 3.81 13.77 -3.41
N ALA A 37 4.96 13.91 -2.76
CA ALA A 37 6.26 13.86 -3.40
C ALA A 37 7.14 12.82 -2.67
N VAL A 38 7.88 12.00 -3.41
CA VAL A 38 8.72 10.91 -2.88
C VAL A 38 10.17 11.13 -3.30
N SER A 39 11.12 11.14 -2.37
CA SER A 39 12.53 11.41 -2.66
C SER A 39 13.38 10.18 -3.03
N GLY A 40 12.82 8.98 -2.88
CA GLY A 40 13.53 7.72 -3.15
C GLY A 40 14.35 7.22 -1.95
N ILE A 41 15.32 6.34 -2.23
CA ILE A 41 16.19 5.72 -1.21
C ILE A 41 17.35 6.64 -0.82
N SER A 42 17.76 6.57 0.46
CA SER A 42 19.02 7.13 0.97
C SER A 42 19.83 6.06 1.71
N LEU A 43 21.13 6.02 1.45
CA LEU A 43 22.14 5.17 2.08
C LEU A 43 23.19 6.07 2.75
N GLY A 44 22.84 6.63 3.91
CA GLY A 44 23.66 7.58 4.65
C GLY A 44 23.89 8.89 3.89
N LYS A 45 25.10 9.05 3.33
CA LYS A 45 25.51 10.28 2.61
C LYS A 45 25.14 10.28 1.13
N VAL A 46 24.70 9.15 0.59
CA VAL A 46 24.35 8.99 -0.82
C VAL A 46 22.85 8.76 -0.90
N ASP A 47 22.17 9.44 -1.81
CA ASP A 47 20.75 9.24 -2.08
C ASP A 47 20.47 9.18 -3.58
N GLU A 48 19.27 8.69 -3.90
CA GLU A 48 18.82 8.43 -5.26
C GLU A 48 18.78 9.69 -6.14
N SER A 49 18.83 10.92 -5.59
CA SER A 49 18.94 12.15 -6.40
C SER A 49 20.17 12.16 -7.29
N SER A 50 21.26 11.50 -6.85
CA SER A 50 22.51 11.37 -7.60
C SER A 50 22.54 10.21 -8.60
N ALA A 51 21.49 9.38 -8.65
CA ALA A 51 21.46 8.18 -9.48
C ALA A 51 21.27 8.50 -10.96
N TYR A 52 21.84 7.67 -11.84
CA TYR A 52 21.55 7.71 -13.27
C TYR A 52 20.46 6.70 -13.61
N CYS A 53 19.47 7.14 -14.39
CA CYS A 53 18.40 6.28 -14.87
C CYS A 53 18.87 5.48 -16.09
N THR A 54 18.86 4.15 -15.95
CA THR A 54 19.27 3.22 -17.01
C THR A 54 18.09 2.67 -17.79
N LYS A 55 16.91 2.62 -17.17
CA LYS A 55 15.68 2.12 -17.78
C LYS A 55 14.48 2.86 -17.22
N SER A 56 13.56 3.23 -18.12
CA SER A 56 12.28 3.81 -17.76
C SER A 56 11.23 3.33 -18.74
N GLN A 57 10.15 2.75 -18.23
CA GLN A 57 9.07 2.15 -19.03
C GLN A 57 7.73 2.51 -18.41
N LYS A 58 6.75 2.82 -19.26
CA LYS A 58 5.35 2.98 -18.87
C LYS A 58 4.50 1.88 -19.49
N HIS A 59 3.48 1.47 -18.75
CA HIS A 59 2.48 0.51 -19.19
C HIS A 59 1.10 1.05 -18.83
N GLU A 60 0.24 1.18 -19.82
CA GLU A 60 -1.16 1.57 -19.65
C GLU A 60 -1.99 0.38 -20.13
N ALA A 61 -2.89 -0.12 -19.28
CA ALA A 61 -3.77 -1.19 -19.71
C ALA A 61 -4.81 -0.64 -20.70
N ALA A 62 -5.11 -1.41 -21.75
CA ALA A 62 -6.13 -1.06 -22.74
C ALA A 62 -7.55 -0.94 -22.13
N ASP A 63 -7.73 -1.42 -20.90
CA ASP A 63 -8.96 -1.26 -20.14
C ASP A 63 -9.06 0.00 -19.30
N LEU A 64 -7.99 0.80 -19.23
CA LEU A 64 -7.88 2.01 -18.43
C LEU A 64 -8.15 1.77 -16.93
N LEU A 65 -8.13 0.51 -16.46
CA LEU A 65 -8.35 0.17 -15.05
C LEU A 65 -7.07 0.30 -14.22
N ASN A 66 -5.91 0.17 -14.86
CA ASN A 66 -4.63 0.45 -14.23
C ASN A 66 -3.61 1.04 -15.19
N SER A 67 -2.68 1.78 -14.60
CA SER A 67 -1.49 2.31 -15.25
C SER A 67 -0.30 2.04 -14.35
N SER A 68 0.85 1.73 -14.92
CA SER A 68 2.07 1.50 -14.17
C SER A 68 3.29 2.07 -14.86
N PHE A 69 4.33 2.31 -14.06
CA PHE A 69 5.65 2.61 -14.57
C PHE A 69 6.69 1.74 -13.87
N HIS A 70 7.80 1.53 -14.55
CA HIS A 70 8.94 0.77 -14.08
C HIS A 70 10.23 1.50 -14.41
N THR A 71 11.08 1.67 -13.42
CA THR A 71 12.32 2.44 -13.51
C THR A 71 13.49 1.67 -12.89
N VAL A 72 14.68 1.86 -13.44
CA VAL A 72 15.92 1.32 -12.91
C VAL A 72 16.95 2.44 -12.84
N ASN A 73 17.36 2.79 -11.62
CA ASN A 73 18.35 3.81 -11.32
C ASN A 73 19.57 3.15 -10.69
N THR A 74 20.76 3.63 -11.00
CA THR A 74 21.98 3.14 -10.36
C THR A 74 22.72 4.32 -9.73
N LEU A 75 23.11 4.17 -8.46
CA LEU A 75 23.90 5.16 -7.77
C LEU A 75 25.37 5.06 -8.24
N PRO A 76 26.02 6.16 -8.66
CA PRO A 76 27.38 6.12 -9.22
C PRO A 76 28.49 6.08 -8.15
N PHE A 77 28.19 5.63 -6.93
CA PHE A 77 29.12 5.63 -5.80
C PHE A 77 29.08 4.32 -5.04
N GLY A 78 30.18 4.01 -4.35
CA GLY A 78 30.28 2.83 -3.49
C GLY A 78 30.14 1.53 -4.26
N SER A 79 29.15 0.71 -3.87
CA SER A 79 28.88 -0.60 -4.47
C SER A 79 28.03 -0.56 -5.75
N GLU A 80 27.81 0.63 -6.31
CA GLU A 80 26.88 0.89 -7.42
C GLU A 80 25.49 0.25 -7.20
N PRO A 81 24.82 0.53 -6.06
CA PRO A 81 23.54 -0.09 -5.78
C PRO A 81 22.52 0.27 -6.86
N THR A 82 21.77 -0.73 -7.30
CA THR A 82 20.74 -0.59 -8.34
C THR A 82 19.38 -0.55 -7.69
N ILE A 83 18.65 0.54 -7.91
CA ILE A 83 17.31 0.79 -7.41
C ILE A 83 16.32 0.53 -8.54
N THR A 84 15.52 -0.52 -8.40
CA THR A 84 14.39 -0.78 -9.31
C THR A 84 13.12 -0.34 -8.62
N ARG A 85 12.31 0.49 -9.29
CA ARG A 85 11.02 0.93 -8.76
C ARG A 85 9.89 0.67 -9.74
N THR A 86 8.84 0.05 -9.23
CA THR A 86 7.57 -0.10 -9.93
C THR A 86 6.50 0.66 -9.16
N CYS A 87 5.68 1.44 -9.86
CA CYS A 87 4.47 2.05 -9.31
C CYS A 87 3.30 1.58 -10.15
N GLU A 88 2.27 1.05 -9.50
CA GLU A 88 1.03 0.60 -10.13
C GLU A 88 -0.14 1.38 -9.53
N ILE A 89 -0.88 2.10 -10.36
CA ILE A 89 -2.00 2.93 -9.94
C ILE A 89 -3.28 2.30 -10.47
N SER A 90 -4.23 2.05 -9.57
CA SER A 90 -5.56 1.58 -9.94
C SER A 90 -6.60 2.13 -8.97
N GLY A 91 -7.68 2.69 -9.50
CA GLY A 91 -8.67 3.35 -8.66
C GLY A 91 -8.10 4.52 -7.88
N ASN A 92 -8.28 4.49 -6.56
CA ASN A 92 -7.85 5.54 -5.65
C ASN A 92 -6.56 5.23 -4.88
N HIS A 93 -5.77 4.26 -5.36
CA HIS A 93 -4.54 3.84 -4.71
C HIS A 93 -3.41 3.61 -5.72
N ALA A 94 -2.20 3.73 -5.20
CA ALA A 94 -0.95 3.46 -5.90
C ALA A 94 -0.07 2.56 -5.06
N VAL A 95 0.36 1.42 -5.62
CA VAL A 95 1.28 0.48 -4.99
C VAL A 95 2.69 0.72 -5.51
N ILE A 96 3.63 0.91 -4.62
CA ILE A 96 5.04 1.16 -4.94
C ILE A 96 5.86 0.00 -4.41
N THR A 97 6.64 -0.61 -5.30
CA THR A 97 7.66 -1.60 -4.94
C THR A 97 9.01 -1.04 -5.30
N THR A 98 9.90 -0.97 -4.30
CA THR A 98 11.27 -0.51 -4.45
C THR A 98 12.22 -1.64 -4.07
N ASP A 99 12.99 -2.10 -5.04
CA ASP A 99 14.08 -3.03 -4.87
C ASP A 99 15.42 -2.27 -4.85
N CYS A 100 16.27 -2.57 -3.87
CA CYS A 100 17.64 -2.09 -3.78
C CYS A 100 18.59 -3.28 -3.85
N ASP A 101 19.26 -3.45 -4.99
CA ASP A 101 20.28 -4.47 -5.21
C ASP A 101 21.66 -3.93 -4.86
N MET A 102 22.22 -4.37 -3.74
CA MET A 102 23.60 -4.10 -3.36
C MET A 102 24.50 -5.24 -3.83
N ARG A 103 25.28 -5.01 -4.88
CA ARG A 103 26.16 -6.04 -5.46
C ARG A 103 27.44 -6.26 -4.66
N HIS A 104 28.00 -5.19 -4.10
CA HIS A 104 29.21 -5.23 -3.29
C HIS A 104 28.94 -4.66 -1.89
N LYS A 105 29.92 -4.87 -1.00
CA LYS A 105 29.87 -4.29 0.35
C LYS A 105 29.92 -2.77 0.25
N MET A 106 29.13 -2.08 1.07
CA MET A 106 29.12 -0.62 1.15
C MET A 106 29.08 -0.18 2.60
N GLU A 107 29.87 0.83 2.95
CA GLU A 107 29.80 1.48 4.25
C GLU A 107 28.61 2.44 4.28
N VAL A 108 27.75 2.31 5.28
CA VAL A 108 26.55 3.15 5.44
C VAL A 108 26.32 3.51 6.91
N ALA A 109 25.78 4.71 7.14
CA ALA A 109 25.34 5.16 8.48
C ALA A 109 23.83 4.94 8.70
N SER A 110 23.06 4.92 7.61
CA SER A 110 21.61 4.70 7.65
C SER A 110 21.12 4.14 6.31
N PHE A 111 19.93 3.55 6.34
CA PHE A 111 19.14 3.18 5.18
C PHE A 111 17.74 3.75 5.36
N GLU A 112 17.37 4.71 4.50
CA GLU A 112 16.04 5.30 4.43
C GLU A 112 15.36 4.89 3.13
N VAL A 113 14.06 4.59 3.19
CA VAL A 113 13.30 4.07 2.05
C VAL A 113 12.16 5.01 1.70
N ASP A 114 12.24 5.57 0.49
CA ASP A 114 11.18 6.35 -0.14
C ASP A 114 10.62 7.44 0.79
N ASN A 115 11.47 8.26 1.40
CA ASN A 115 10.98 9.39 2.20
C ASN A 115 10.03 10.25 1.36
N LEU A 116 9.02 10.85 1.99
CA LEU A 116 7.98 11.56 1.26
C LEU A 116 7.53 12.83 1.96
N VAL A 117 6.87 13.69 1.20
CA VAL A 117 6.16 14.87 1.71
C VAL A 117 4.72 14.76 1.23
N VAL A 118 3.78 14.76 2.18
CA VAL A 118 2.35 14.89 1.90
C VAL A 118 2.04 16.37 1.84
N LYS A 119 1.84 16.90 0.63
CA LYS A 119 1.76 18.34 0.35
C LYS A 119 0.40 18.90 0.76
N GLY A 120 0.38 20.17 1.18
CA GLY A 120 -0.82 20.89 1.57
C GLY A 120 -1.02 21.07 3.08
N GLU A 121 -2.16 21.65 3.45
CA GLU A 121 -2.50 21.96 4.84
C GLU A 121 -3.31 20.83 5.47
N TRP A 122 -2.68 20.11 6.40
CA TRP A 122 -3.27 18.97 7.11
C TRP A 122 -3.64 19.39 8.52
N THR A 123 -4.81 18.92 8.98
CA THR A 123 -5.35 19.24 10.31
C THR A 123 -5.05 18.15 11.33
N ARG A 124 -5.04 16.88 10.90
CA ARG A 124 -4.82 15.74 11.79
C ARG A 124 -3.98 14.67 11.10
N ILE A 125 -3.18 13.96 11.89
CA ILE A 125 -2.41 12.79 11.48
C ILE A 125 -2.85 11.60 12.33
N GLY A 126 -3.31 10.53 11.69
CA GLY A 126 -3.66 9.27 12.36
C GLY A 126 -2.54 8.26 12.19
N VAL A 127 -2.09 7.63 13.28
CA VAL A 127 -1.07 6.56 13.22
C VAL A 127 -1.68 5.25 13.67
N VAL A 128 -1.54 4.20 12.85
CA VAL A 128 -1.93 2.84 13.23
C VAL A 128 -0.68 2.01 13.44
N LYS A 129 -0.51 1.48 14.65
CA LYS A 129 0.64 0.67 15.04
C LYS A 129 0.30 -0.83 15.00
N ILE A 130 1.33 -1.66 14.91
CA ILE A 130 1.22 -3.10 15.12
C ILE A 130 1.64 -3.37 16.56
N SER A 131 0.79 -4.04 17.34
CA SER A 131 1.13 -4.40 18.72
C SER A 131 2.20 -5.48 18.76
N ASN A 132 3.06 -5.43 19.78
CA ASN A 132 4.00 -6.49 20.13
C ASN A 132 3.66 -7.02 21.54
N PRO A 133 3.93 -8.29 21.88
CA PRO A 133 4.63 -9.31 21.08
C PRO A 133 3.71 -10.13 20.15
N ILE A 134 2.39 -10.07 20.33
CA ILE A 134 1.41 -10.73 19.45
C ILE A 134 0.96 -9.69 18.43
N PRO A 135 1.25 -9.88 17.12
CA PRO A 135 0.87 -8.91 16.10
C PRO A 135 -0.64 -8.76 16.01
N SER A 136 -1.11 -7.58 16.41
CA SER A 136 -2.50 -7.16 16.20
C SER A 136 -2.49 -5.72 15.69
N ILE A 137 -3.55 -5.36 14.98
CA ILE A 137 -3.69 -4.02 14.43
C ILE A 137 -4.25 -3.13 15.53
N GLY A 138 -3.51 -2.10 15.91
CA GLY A 138 -3.97 -1.11 16.90
C GLY A 138 -5.07 -0.21 16.35
N ASP A 139 -5.69 0.55 17.24
CA ASP A 139 -6.58 1.66 16.86
C ASP A 139 -5.80 2.81 16.23
N ILE A 140 -6.54 3.76 15.64
CA ILE A 140 -5.95 4.97 15.06
C ILE A 140 -5.65 5.96 16.19
N GLU A 141 -4.37 6.27 16.39
CA GLU A 141 -3.90 7.33 17.27
C GLU A 141 -3.89 8.66 16.51
N TRP A 142 -4.84 9.55 16.80
CA TRP A 142 -4.95 10.85 16.15
C TRP A 142 -4.12 11.93 16.86
N HIS A 143 -3.38 12.69 16.07
CA HIS A 143 -2.59 13.83 16.50
C HIS A 143 -3.04 15.09 15.74
N ASP A 144 -3.37 16.16 16.45
CA ASP A 144 -3.71 17.44 15.83
C ASP A 144 -2.44 18.16 15.35
N VAL A 145 -2.45 18.56 14.08
CA VAL A 145 -1.40 19.38 13.47
C VAL A 145 -1.81 20.82 13.66
N GLY A 146 -1.44 21.41 14.80
CA GLY A 146 -1.85 22.77 15.18
C GLY A 146 -1.63 23.82 14.09
N GLN A 147 -2.51 24.82 14.05
CA GLN A 147 -2.33 26.00 13.21
C GLN A 147 -1.27 26.91 13.85
N GLY A 148 -0.07 26.97 13.27
CA GLY A 148 0.97 27.94 13.65
C GLY A 148 2.06 27.49 14.65
N GLY A 149 2.30 26.18 14.82
CA GLY A 149 3.44 25.68 15.59
C GLY A 149 4.25 24.61 14.85
N ASP A 150 5.42 24.28 15.40
CA ASP A 150 6.20 23.10 15.02
C ASP A 150 5.43 21.84 15.40
N PHE A 151 5.32 20.90 14.47
CA PHE A 151 4.81 19.56 14.74
C PHE A 151 5.91 18.56 14.41
N ARG A 152 6.21 17.68 15.38
CA ARG A 152 7.15 16.58 15.20
C ARG A 152 6.70 15.39 16.04
N LEU A 153 6.62 14.24 15.40
CA LEU A 153 6.38 12.94 16.03
C LEU A 153 7.47 11.98 15.57
N GLU A 154 8.09 11.30 16.52
CA GLU A 154 9.11 10.28 16.27
C GLU A 154 8.59 8.94 16.79
N LEU A 155 8.59 7.94 15.92
CA LEU A 155 8.18 6.58 16.23
C LEU A 155 9.41 5.68 16.19
N ASP A 156 9.63 4.89 17.24
CA ASP A 156 10.78 3.96 17.32
C ASP A 156 10.62 2.71 16.44
N HIS A 157 9.44 2.54 15.83
CA HIS A 157 9.11 1.42 14.96
C HIS A 157 8.28 1.87 13.77
N MET A 158 8.38 1.10 12.67
CA MET A 158 7.57 1.34 11.48
C MET A 158 6.08 1.08 11.82
N PRO A 159 5.18 2.07 11.63
CA PRO A 159 3.75 1.86 11.84
C PRO A 159 3.17 0.94 10.76
N LEU A 160 1.92 0.48 10.91
CA LEU A 160 1.22 -0.21 9.83
C LEU A 160 0.92 0.78 8.70
N LEU A 161 0.31 1.92 9.05
CA LEU A 161 -0.07 2.99 8.16
C LEU A 161 -0.18 4.33 8.88
N ILE A 162 -0.21 5.40 8.09
CA ILE A 162 -0.39 6.78 8.53
C ILE A 162 -1.50 7.41 7.68
N LEU A 163 -2.43 8.11 8.34
CA LEU A 163 -3.52 8.86 7.75
C LEU A 163 -3.24 10.36 7.89
N PHE A 164 -3.60 11.13 6.87
CA PHE A 164 -3.53 12.59 6.88
C PHE A 164 -4.93 13.10 6.55
N GLU A 165 -5.52 13.93 7.42
CA GLU A 165 -6.87 14.48 7.24
C GLU A 165 -6.80 16.02 7.12
N ARG A 166 -7.46 16.56 6.09
CA ARG A 166 -7.70 18.01 5.90
C ARG A 166 -9.04 18.43 6.51
N SER A 167 -9.21 19.74 6.70
CA SER A 167 -10.46 20.32 7.20
C SER A 167 -11.67 20.04 6.30
N ASP A 168 -11.46 19.88 5.00
CA ASP A 168 -12.49 19.55 4.00
C ASP A 168 -12.77 18.04 3.90
N LYS A 169 -12.24 17.23 4.83
CA LYS A 169 -12.36 15.76 4.87
C LYS A 169 -11.67 15.03 3.73
N PHE A 170 -10.82 15.71 2.97
CA PHE A 170 -9.86 15.02 2.12
C PHE A 170 -8.91 14.20 2.99
N MET A 171 -8.70 12.94 2.63
CA MET A 171 -7.77 12.05 3.32
C MET A 171 -6.71 11.48 2.39
N VAL A 172 -5.49 11.34 2.92
CA VAL A 172 -4.41 10.54 2.33
C VAL A 172 -4.03 9.45 3.32
N GLU A 173 -3.81 8.26 2.81
CA GLU A 173 -3.31 7.12 3.56
C GLU A 173 -1.98 6.68 2.96
N VAL A 174 -1.01 6.39 3.81
CA VAL A 174 0.29 5.80 3.44
C VAL A 174 0.47 4.54 4.28
N GLY A 175 0.51 3.37 3.64
CA GLY A 175 0.67 2.08 4.32
C GLY A 175 1.91 1.33 3.87
N ASN A 176 2.51 0.52 4.76
CA ASN A 176 3.74 -0.22 4.50
C ASN A 176 3.55 -1.55 3.74
N GLY A 177 2.41 -1.69 3.05
CA GLY A 177 2.15 -2.84 2.18
C GLY A 177 2.09 -4.18 2.92
N ASP A 178 2.24 -5.26 2.14
CA ASP A 178 2.03 -6.62 2.63
C ASP A 178 3.29 -7.23 3.26
N ASP A 179 4.49 -6.84 2.83
CA ASP A 179 5.75 -7.43 3.28
C ASP A 179 6.22 -6.82 4.61
N LEU A 180 5.37 -6.81 5.64
CA LEU A 180 5.66 -6.21 6.95
C LEU A 180 6.93 -6.78 7.60
N TRP A 181 7.19 -8.07 7.40
CA TRP A 181 8.43 -8.73 7.83
C TRP A 181 9.69 -8.12 7.19
N ARG A 182 9.60 -7.33 6.12
CA ARG A 182 10.78 -6.61 5.57
C ARG A 182 10.97 -5.26 6.24
N TRP A 183 9.87 -4.60 6.58
CA TRP A 183 9.88 -3.33 7.29
C TRP A 183 10.29 -3.47 8.75
N LEU A 184 9.85 -4.54 9.43
CA LEU A 184 10.03 -4.73 10.87
C LEU A 184 11.23 -5.59 11.26
N ASN A 185 11.85 -6.28 10.30
CA ASN A 185 12.88 -7.27 10.63
C ASN A 185 14.25 -6.64 10.81
N THR A 186 14.54 -6.24 12.04
CA THR A 186 15.85 -5.74 12.47
C THR A 186 16.96 -6.78 12.35
N SER A 187 16.67 -8.09 12.28
CA SER A 187 17.73 -9.10 12.10
C SER A 187 18.41 -9.02 10.73
N VAL A 188 17.77 -8.38 9.74
CA VAL A 188 18.39 -8.05 8.45
C VAL A 188 19.46 -6.96 8.59
N PHE A 189 19.35 -6.13 9.64
CA PHE A 189 20.21 -5.00 9.93
C PHE A 189 20.73 -5.07 11.37
N PRO A 190 21.66 -6.01 11.68
CA PRO A 190 22.15 -6.20 13.04
C PRO A 190 22.76 -4.92 13.61
N GLY A 191 22.48 -4.64 14.89
CA GLY A 191 22.99 -3.45 15.59
C GLY A 191 22.40 -2.13 15.11
N SER A 192 21.31 -2.15 14.32
CA SER A 192 20.61 -0.94 13.90
C SER A 192 19.37 -0.67 14.73
N SER A 193 18.95 0.60 14.74
CA SER A 193 17.63 1.06 15.16
C SER A 193 16.77 1.40 13.95
N GLN A 194 15.45 1.34 14.14
CA GLN A 194 14.46 1.83 13.18
C GLN A 194 13.83 3.10 13.72
N SER A 195 13.37 3.96 12.83
CA SER A 195 12.52 5.07 13.24
C SER A 195 11.70 5.63 12.09
N VAL A 196 10.60 6.28 12.44
CA VAL A 196 9.83 7.11 11.52
C VAL A 196 9.70 8.50 12.12
N VAL A 197 10.14 9.50 11.36
CA VAL A 197 9.99 10.91 11.75
C VAL A 197 8.90 11.52 10.89
N ILE A 198 7.87 12.06 11.55
CA ILE A 198 6.76 12.78 10.95
C ILE A 198 6.86 14.21 11.41
N GLU A 199 7.09 15.15 10.50
CA GLU A 199 7.28 16.54 10.87
C GLU A 199 6.62 17.50 9.89
N LYS A 200 6.19 18.65 10.41
CA LYS A 200 5.69 19.73 9.56
C LYS A 200 6.84 20.39 8.82
N THR A 201 6.60 20.70 7.56
CA THR A 201 7.56 21.33 6.63
C THR A 201 6.89 22.51 5.95
N ASP A 202 7.67 23.34 5.26
CA ASP A 202 7.20 24.56 4.57
C ASP A 202 6.15 24.31 3.47
N GLY A 203 5.88 23.05 3.10
CA GLY A 203 4.91 22.70 2.06
C GLY A 203 3.96 21.55 2.41
N GLY A 204 3.96 21.07 3.66
CA GLY A 204 3.13 19.94 4.09
C GLY A 204 3.74 19.14 5.23
N ILE A 205 3.50 17.83 5.26
CA ILE A 205 4.04 16.92 6.28
C ILE A 205 5.12 16.03 5.67
N GLY A 206 6.34 16.16 6.17
CA GLY A 206 7.46 15.29 5.85
C GLY A 206 7.38 13.98 6.62
N LEU A 207 7.62 12.87 5.93
CA LEU A 207 7.72 11.52 6.47
C LEU A 207 9.08 10.94 6.08
N ARG A 208 9.94 10.75 7.08
CA ARG A 208 11.22 10.04 6.92
C ARG A 208 11.11 8.63 7.49
N ARG A 209 11.40 7.63 6.66
CA ARG A 209 11.27 6.21 6.99
C ARG A 209 12.66 5.57 7.06
N ILE A 210 13.17 5.45 8.27
CA ILE A 210 14.52 4.95 8.55
C ILE A 210 14.40 3.47 8.91
N VAL A 211 14.72 2.60 7.95
CA VAL A 211 14.62 1.13 8.13
C VAL A 211 15.83 0.53 8.85
N ALA A 212 16.94 1.27 8.88
CA ALA A 212 18.11 0.97 9.69
C ALA A 212 18.95 2.23 9.92
N LYS A 213 19.39 2.44 11.16
CA LYS A 213 20.37 3.47 11.55
C LYS A 213 21.34 2.88 12.56
N TRP A 214 22.63 3.12 12.36
CA TRP A 214 23.69 2.67 13.25
C TRP A 214 24.36 3.86 13.92
N ASP A 215 24.83 3.67 15.16
CA ASP A 215 25.57 4.70 15.90
C ASP A 215 26.93 5.01 15.24
N GLU A 216 27.58 3.97 14.72
CA GLU A 216 28.77 4.06 13.88
C GLU A 216 28.48 3.46 12.50
N CYS A 217 29.15 3.96 11.46
CA CYS A 217 29.00 3.39 10.11
C CYS A 217 29.23 1.88 10.12
N THR A 218 28.38 1.14 9.40
CA THR A 218 28.50 -0.31 9.26
C THR A 218 28.75 -0.70 7.82
N ILE A 219 29.26 -1.92 7.62
CA ILE A 219 29.40 -2.50 6.29
C ILE A 219 28.16 -3.34 5.98
N MET A 220 27.28 -2.81 5.12
CA MET A 220 26.19 -3.59 4.56
C MET A 220 26.72 -4.56 3.50
N GLY A 221 26.32 -5.83 3.61
CA GLY A 221 26.73 -6.90 2.71
C GLY A 221 26.01 -6.90 1.36
N SER A 222 26.52 -7.71 0.43
CA SER A 222 25.88 -7.97 -0.86
C SER A 222 24.52 -8.64 -0.65
N ARG A 223 23.44 -7.98 -1.04
CA ARG A 223 22.07 -8.43 -0.82
C ARG A 223 21.07 -7.60 -1.63
N GLN A 224 19.98 -8.24 -2.03
CA GLN A 224 18.79 -7.57 -2.53
C GLN A 224 17.80 -7.27 -1.39
N TYR A 225 17.45 -6.00 -1.25
CA TYR A 225 16.39 -5.52 -0.37
C TYR A 225 15.17 -5.18 -1.21
N ARG A 226 13.97 -5.47 -0.69
CA ARG A 226 12.70 -5.14 -1.33
C ARG A 226 11.82 -4.47 -0.29
N PHE A 227 11.12 -3.42 -0.68
CA PHE A 227 10.12 -2.77 0.15
C PHE A 227 8.90 -2.51 -0.71
N ASN A 228 7.73 -2.95 -0.25
CA ASN A 228 6.47 -2.55 -0.84
C ASN A 228 5.75 -1.61 0.11
N TRP A 229 5.04 -0.64 -0.45
CA TRP A 229 4.17 0.27 0.27
C TRP A 229 3.11 0.78 -0.69
N TYR A 230 2.12 1.48 -0.18
CA TYR A 230 1.13 2.13 -1.02
C TYR A 230 0.74 3.47 -0.45
N PHE A 231 0.13 4.29 -1.29
CA PHE A 231 -0.69 5.38 -0.82
C PHE A 231 -2.06 5.33 -1.48
N SER A 232 -3.06 5.86 -0.79
CA SER A 232 -4.42 6.03 -1.31
C SER A 232 -4.96 7.39 -0.92
N TRP A 233 -5.99 7.83 -1.64
CA TRP A 233 -6.61 9.12 -1.42
C TRP A 233 -8.13 9.00 -1.40
N GLU A 234 -8.76 9.90 -0.66
CA GLU A 234 -10.20 10.06 -0.62
C GLU A 234 -10.55 11.54 -0.73
N ALA A 235 -11.30 11.88 -1.78
CA ALA A 235 -11.83 13.21 -1.96
C ALA A 235 -13.22 13.34 -1.29
N PRO A 236 -13.59 14.53 -0.77
CA PRO A 236 -14.92 14.74 -0.23
C PRO A 236 -15.99 14.62 -1.32
N GLY A 237 -17.18 14.16 -0.92
CA GLY A 237 -18.36 14.10 -1.82
C GLY A 237 -18.38 12.91 -2.77
N LYS A 238 -17.47 11.94 -2.63
CA LYS A 238 -17.51 10.69 -3.39
C LYS A 238 -18.68 9.80 -2.96
N GLU A 239 -19.27 9.12 -3.93
CA GLU A 239 -20.35 8.17 -3.70
C GLU A 239 -19.79 6.74 -3.56
N TYR A 240 -20.31 6.02 -2.58
CA TYR A 240 -19.90 4.67 -2.26
C TYR A 240 -21.09 3.74 -2.28
N PHE A 241 -20.84 2.52 -2.74
CA PHE A 241 -21.80 1.43 -2.67
C PHE A 241 -22.16 1.17 -1.20
N LYS A 242 -23.44 1.10 -0.88
CA LYS A 242 -23.92 1.05 0.51
C LYS A 242 -24.08 -0.38 1.00
N ARG A 243 -23.81 -0.59 2.29
CA ARG A 243 -24.17 -1.83 2.99
C ARG A 243 -25.68 -1.97 3.02
N ARG A 244 -26.17 -3.21 2.97
CA ARG A 244 -27.58 -3.49 3.19
C ARG A 244 -27.85 -4.05 4.59
N ASP A 245 -29.01 -3.69 5.12
CA ASP A 245 -29.50 -4.17 6.42
C ASP A 245 -30.04 -5.62 6.33
N ASP A 246 -30.41 -6.11 5.13
CA ASP A 246 -30.91 -7.46 4.93
C ASP A 246 -29.79 -8.50 4.74
N ALA A 247 -29.93 -9.62 5.46
CA ALA A 247 -28.94 -10.69 5.47
C ALA A 247 -29.01 -11.52 4.18
N SER A 248 -28.10 -11.24 3.24
CA SER A 248 -27.76 -12.05 2.06
C SER A 248 -28.87 -12.26 1.02
N GLY A 249 -28.61 -11.82 -0.22
CA GLY A 249 -29.52 -12.06 -1.32
C GLY A 249 -29.04 -11.48 -2.64
N LYS A 250 -29.68 -11.91 -3.74
CA LYS A 250 -29.68 -11.17 -5.00
C LYS A 250 -30.59 -9.97 -4.84
N SER A 251 -30.15 -8.84 -5.35
CA SER A 251 -30.97 -7.63 -5.47
C SER A 251 -30.84 -7.03 -6.86
N ASP A 252 -31.60 -5.97 -7.11
CA ASP A 252 -31.48 -5.19 -8.35
C ASP A 252 -30.08 -4.57 -8.48
N ASP A 253 -29.44 -4.22 -7.36
CA ASP A 253 -28.14 -3.54 -7.36
C ASP A 253 -26.95 -4.49 -7.50
N GLY A 254 -27.12 -5.79 -7.18
CA GLY A 254 -26.02 -6.76 -7.17
C GLY A 254 -26.30 -8.10 -6.49
N GLU A 255 -25.33 -9.01 -6.60
CA GLU A 255 -25.21 -10.26 -5.86
C GLU A 255 -24.21 -10.10 -4.70
N TYR A 256 -24.67 -10.40 -3.48
CA TYR A 256 -23.95 -10.08 -2.25
C TYR A 256 -23.30 -11.33 -1.64
N PHE A 257 -22.03 -11.22 -1.28
CA PHE A 257 -21.23 -12.23 -0.62
C PHE A 257 -20.66 -11.65 0.67
N ARG A 258 -21.03 -12.22 1.83
CA ARG A 258 -20.59 -11.69 3.12
C ARG A 258 -19.48 -12.56 3.72
N PHE A 259 -18.37 -11.94 4.11
CA PHE A 259 -17.38 -12.62 4.97
C PHE A 259 -17.96 -12.82 6.38
N PRO A 260 -17.68 -13.95 7.06
CA PRO A 260 -18.16 -14.19 8.42
C PRO A 260 -17.81 -13.03 9.38
N GLU A 261 -18.74 -12.67 10.26
CA GLU A 261 -18.48 -11.72 11.35
C GLU A 261 -17.75 -12.42 12.51
N GLY A 262 -16.72 -11.78 13.06
CA GLY A 262 -15.93 -12.29 14.19
C GLY A 262 -14.46 -12.58 13.86
N ASP A 263 -13.69 -12.90 14.90
CA ASP A 263 -12.31 -13.39 14.75
C ASP A 263 -12.35 -14.76 14.10
N VAL A 264 -11.94 -14.85 12.84
CA VAL A 264 -11.81 -16.12 12.14
C VAL A 264 -10.67 -16.89 12.82
N PRO A 265 -10.94 -18.06 13.46
CA PRO A 265 -9.90 -18.82 14.12
C PRO A 265 -8.77 -19.14 13.14
N MET A 266 -7.53 -18.90 13.57
CA MET A 266 -6.30 -18.94 12.78
C MET A 266 -5.96 -20.28 12.09
N GLN A 267 -6.84 -21.29 12.15
CA GLN A 267 -6.51 -22.70 11.90
C GLN A 267 -7.49 -23.51 11.02
N LEU A 268 -8.51 -22.96 10.36
CA LEU A 268 -9.49 -23.82 9.67
C LEU A 268 -9.45 -23.77 8.14
N ALA A 269 -8.84 -24.82 7.60
CA ALA A 269 -8.83 -25.16 6.18
C ALA A 269 -10.24 -25.36 5.58
N ALA A 270 -10.28 -25.18 4.25
CA ALA A 270 -11.34 -25.46 3.29
C ALA A 270 -12.49 -26.38 3.72
N CYS A 271 -13.72 -25.97 3.39
CA CYS A 271 -14.84 -26.88 3.15
C CYS A 271 -15.62 -26.43 1.91
N HIS A 272 -15.62 -27.26 0.87
CA HIS A 272 -16.72 -27.28 -0.10
C HIS A 272 -17.98 -27.77 0.61
N GLY A 273 -19.11 -27.09 0.42
CA GLY A 273 -20.44 -27.68 0.70
C GLY A 273 -21.28 -27.02 1.80
N SER A 274 -20.74 -26.12 2.62
CA SER A 274 -21.54 -25.21 3.45
C SER A 274 -20.78 -23.90 3.65
N ARG A 275 -21.44 -22.79 3.32
CA ARG A 275 -20.83 -21.46 3.09
C ARG A 275 -20.30 -20.83 4.39
N ASN A 276 -19.08 -21.17 4.81
CA ASN A 276 -18.32 -20.40 5.80
C ASN A 276 -16.82 -20.36 5.43
N LEU A 277 -16.29 -19.16 5.21
CA LEU A 277 -14.89 -18.87 4.87
C LEU A 277 -14.05 -18.76 6.13
N ASN A 278 -13.52 -19.87 6.65
CA ASN A 278 -12.69 -19.86 7.88
C ASN A 278 -11.16 -19.84 7.63
N VAL A 279 -10.71 -19.18 6.55
CA VAL A 279 -9.28 -18.86 6.33
C VAL A 279 -9.14 -17.35 6.13
N SER A 280 -8.33 -16.67 6.96
CA SER A 280 -8.27 -15.20 7.05
C SER A 280 -7.26 -14.53 6.12
N CYS A 281 -6.32 -15.28 5.53
CA CYS A 281 -5.25 -14.71 4.73
C CYS A 281 -5.57 -14.75 3.23
N LEU A 282 -5.68 -13.58 2.59
CA LEU A 282 -5.97 -13.49 1.15
C LEU A 282 -4.78 -13.92 0.28
N HIS A 283 -3.55 -13.94 0.81
CA HIS A 283 -2.41 -14.54 0.13
C HIS A 283 -2.48 -16.07 0.06
N SER A 284 -3.32 -16.70 0.90
CA SER A 284 -3.49 -18.15 0.86
C SER A 284 -4.04 -18.59 -0.52
N PRO A 285 -3.40 -19.56 -1.20
CA PRO A 285 -3.90 -20.10 -2.46
C PRO A 285 -5.33 -20.62 -2.38
N ALA A 286 -5.74 -21.16 -1.23
CA ALA A 286 -7.10 -21.65 -1.00
C ALA A 286 -8.12 -20.50 -1.02
N VAL A 287 -7.86 -19.41 -0.28
CA VAL A 287 -8.75 -18.24 -0.23
C VAL A 287 -8.80 -17.55 -1.58
N SER A 288 -7.64 -17.34 -2.21
CA SER A 288 -7.53 -16.82 -3.57
C SER A 288 -8.34 -17.66 -4.57
N GLY A 289 -8.33 -19.00 -4.43
CA GLY A 289 -9.10 -19.91 -5.26
C GLY A 289 -10.61 -19.72 -5.10
N ILE A 290 -11.09 -19.58 -3.85
CA ILE A 290 -12.51 -19.35 -3.56
C ILE A 290 -12.95 -17.98 -4.12
N PHE A 291 -12.17 -16.92 -3.88
CA PHE A 291 -12.44 -15.59 -4.43
C PHE A 291 -12.60 -15.63 -5.96
N ARG A 292 -11.65 -16.28 -6.66
CA ARG A 292 -11.70 -16.41 -8.13
C ARG A 292 -12.90 -17.23 -8.58
N SER A 293 -13.31 -18.25 -7.82
CA SER A 293 -14.49 -19.07 -8.12
C SER A 293 -15.78 -18.26 -8.04
N ILE A 294 -15.92 -17.36 -7.05
CA ILE A 294 -17.08 -16.48 -6.91
C ILE A 294 -17.22 -15.59 -8.14
N ILE A 295 -16.15 -14.89 -8.53
CA ILE A 295 -16.16 -13.99 -9.69
C ILE A 295 -16.48 -14.73 -10.99
N ARG A 296 -15.89 -15.92 -11.20
CA ARG A 296 -16.15 -16.74 -12.40
C ARG A 296 -17.58 -17.29 -12.43
N SER A 297 -18.14 -17.67 -11.29
CA SER A 297 -19.52 -18.14 -11.22
C SER A 297 -20.50 -17.04 -11.61
N ALA A 298 -20.24 -15.80 -11.20
CA ALA A 298 -21.08 -14.66 -11.55
C ALA A 298 -21.05 -14.34 -13.06
N LEU A 299 -19.90 -14.50 -13.72
CA LEU A 299 -19.78 -14.35 -15.18
C LEU A 299 -20.59 -15.39 -15.97
N GLY A 300 -20.86 -16.56 -15.38
CA GLY A 300 -21.65 -17.62 -16.01
C GLY A 300 -23.17 -17.42 -15.92
N ASN A 301 -23.65 -16.39 -15.21
CA ASN A 301 -25.07 -16.12 -15.05
C ASN A 301 -25.65 -15.44 -16.29
N SER A 302 -26.89 -15.81 -16.66
CA SER A 302 -27.61 -15.24 -17.81
C SER A 302 -28.00 -13.78 -17.64
N GLU A 303 -28.08 -13.29 -16.39
CA GLU A 303 -28.30 -11.89 -16.04
C GLU A 303 -27.08 -11.40 -15.25
N PRO A 304 -26.16 -10.65 -15.87
CA PRO A 304 -25.01 -10.11 -15.16
C PRO A 304 -25.48 -9.05 -14.15
N ARG A 305 -25.02 -9.17 -12.91
CA ARG A 305 -25.25 -8.21 -11.82
C ARG A 305 -23.91 -7.80 -11.20
N ASN A 306 -23.87 -6.64 -10.55
CA ASN A 306 -22.69 -6.25 -9.78
C ASN A 306 -22.41 -7.30 -8.69
N ILE A 307 -21.15 -7.45 -8.33
CA ILE A 307 -20.74 -8.35 -7.26
C ILE A 307 -20.29 -7.51 -6.08
N VAL A 308 -20.85 -7.77 -4.92
CA VAL A 308 -20.55 -7.00 -3.70
C VAL A 308 -20.04 -7.97 -2.64
N ILE A 309 -18.81 -7.74 -2.17
CA ILE A 309 -18.31 -8.41 -0.97
C ILE A 309 -18.51 -7.52 0.24
N GLU A 310 -19.21 -8.04 1.25
CA GLU A 310 -19.46 -7.34 2.50
C GLU A 310 -18.55 -7.83 3.63
N ASN A 311 -18.41 -6.96 4.64
CA ASN A 311 -17.67 -7.23 5.86
C ASN A 311 -16.18 -7.49 5.62
N LEU A 312 -15.59 -6.73 4.68
CA LEU A 312 -14.16 -6.82 4.37
C LEU A 312 -13.34 -6.40 5.60
N THR A 313 -12.53 -7.33 6.10
CA THR A 313 -11.46 -7.07 7.06
C THR A 313 -10.11 -7.27 6.37
N VAL A 314 -9.08 -6.57 6.85
CA VAL A 314 -7.71 -6.71 6.32
C VAL A 314 -6.79 -7.22 7.44
N PRO A 315 -6.87 -8.52 7.79
CA PRO A 315 -6.14 -9.05 8.93
C PRO A 315 -4.64 -9.18 8.64
N LEU A 316 -3.85 -9.25 9.72
CA LEU A 316 -2.46 -9.69 9.69
C LEU A 316 -2.38 -11.22 9.61
N CYS A 317 -1.29 -11.73 9.05
CA CYS A 317 -1.00 -13.16 9.03
C CYS A 317 0.50 -13.40 9.20
N GLU A 318 0.88 -14.47 9.90
CA GLU A 318 2.29 -14.83 10.13
C GLU A 318 2.70 -16.10 9.38
N ASN A 319 1.77 -16.79 8.73
CA ASN A 319 2.06 -18.08 8.09
C ASN A 319 2.89 -17.88 6.81
N ALA A 320 4.18 -18.19 6.89
CA ALA A 320 5.10 -18.04 5.77
C ALA A 320 4.75 -18.92 4.55
N ALA A 321 3.98 -20.00 4.74
CA ALA A 321 3.53 -20.85 3.62
C ALA A 321 2.57 -20.11 2.67
N HIS A 322 1.81 -19.13 3.16
CA HIS A 322 0.94 -18.29 2.31
C HIS A 322 1.73 -17.36 1.39
N LEU A 323 3.01 -17.11 1.70
CA LEU A 323 3.94 -16.35 0.86
C LEU A 323 4.89 -17.24 0.06
N GLU A 324 4.53 -18.52 -0.14
CA GLU A 324 5.34 -19.53 -0.84
C GLU A 324 6.71 -19.77 -0.18
N ARG A 325 6.81 -19.56 1.15
CA ARG A 325 8.05 -19.70 1.94
C ARG A 325 7.88 -20.57 3.18
N PRO A 326 7.35 -21.81 3.06
CA PRO A 326 7.03 -22.66 4.20
C PRO A 326 8.23 -22.90 5.14
N GLN A 327 9.45 -22.93 4.61
CA GLN A 327 10.69 -23.13 5.37
C GLN A 327 11.01 -22.00 6.35
N LYS A 328 10.43 -20.80 6.20
CA LYS A 328 10.63 -19.68 7.12
C LYS A 328 9.72 -19.74 8.35
N GLN A 329 8.69 -20.59 8.32
CA GLN A 329 7.67 -20.77 9.37
C GLN A 329 6.85 -19.50 9.65
N VAL A 330 7.50 -18.44 10.14
CA VAL A 330 6.89 -17.17 10.54
C VAL A 330 7.39 -16.05 9.63
N LEU A 331 6.46 -15.42 8.89
CA LEU A 331 6.67 -14.19 8.13
C LEU A 331 5.42 -13.32 8.27
N LEU A 332 5.51 -12.30 9.12
CA LEU A 332 4.42 -11.34 9.31
C LEU A 332 4.14 -10.60 7.99
N HIS A 333 2.89 -10.64 7.56
CA HIS A 333 2.41 -9.94 6.39
C HIS A 333 1.00 -9.40 6.61
N TRP A 334 0.69 -8.37 5.82
CA TRP A 334 -0.64 -7.81 5.72
C TRP A 334 -1.33 -8.27 4.42
N ASN A 335 -2.64 -8.13 4.35
CA ASN A 335 -3.43 -8.58 3.20
C ASN A 335 -3.86 -7.43 2.27
N MET A 336 -3.43 -6.19 2.53
CA MET A 336 -3.97 -5.01 1.87
C MET A 336 -3.67 -5.01 0.36
N LEU A 337 -2.43 -5.22 -0.06
CA LEU A 337 -2.08 -5.22 -1.48
C LEU A 337 -2.73 -6.38 -2.22
N ARG A 338 -2.87 -7.54 -1.56
CA ARG A 338 -3.63 -8.66 -2.14
C ARG A 338 -5.10 -8.34 -2.38
N ILE A 339 -5.72 -7.52 -1.54
CA ILE A 339 -7.09 -7.03 -1.79
C ILE A 339 -7.13 -6.18 -3.05
N PHE A 340 -6.15 -5.27 -3.23
CA PHE A 340 -6.06 -4.45 -4.44
C PHE A 340 -5.92 -5.32 -5.70
N ASP A 341 -5.04 -6.33 -5.66
CA ASP A 341 -4.87 -7.30 -6.75
C ASP A 341 -6.19 -7.99 -7.09
N HIS A 342 -6.91 -8.46 -6.07
CA HIS A 342 -8.18 -9.15 -6.24
C HIS A 342 -9.28 -8.24 -6.79
N TRP A 343 -9.37 -7.02 -6.29
CA TRP A 343 -10.31 -6.01 -6.77
C TRP A 343 -10.04 -5.64 -8.24
N LEU A 344 -8.79 -5.38 -8.58
CA LEU A 344 -8.38 -5.05 -9.94
C LEU A 344 -8.61 -6.24 -10.89
N TRP A 345 -8.20 -7.44 -10.49
CA TRP A 345 -8.42 -8.64 -11.28
C TRP A 345 -9.92 -8.90 -11.52
N ALA A 346 -10.75 -8.78 -10.48
CA ALA A 346 -12.19 -9.00 -10.60
C ALA A 346 -12.82 -8.00 -11.59
N ASN A 347 -12.52 -6.70 -11.46
CA ASN A 347 -13.04 -5.68 -12.37
C ASN A 347 -12.53 -5.87 -13.81
N LYS A 348 -11.30 -6.37 -14.01
CA LYS A 348 -10.80 -6.76 -15.34
C LYS A 348 -11.61 -7.91 -15.95
N GLN A 349 -11.98 -8.91 -15.14
CA GLN A 349 -12.81 -10.03 -15.61
C GLN A 349 -14.24 -9.58 -15.98
N LEU A 350 -14.81 -8.65 -15.21
CA LEU A 350 -16.20 -8.20 -15.35
C LEU A 350 -16.40 -7.09 -16.39
N LYS A 351 -15.32 -6.45 -16.87
CA LYS A 351 -15.36 -5.28 -17.75
C LYS A 351 -16.33 -5.42 -18.93
N ASN A 352 -16.32 -6.56 -19.62
CA ASN A 352 -17.13 -6.78 -20.82
C ASN A 352 -18.61 -7.12 -20.53
N SER A 353 -18.94 -7.37 -19.26
CA SER A 353 -20.29 -7.73 -18.82
C SER A 353 -21.10 -6.53 -18.34
N GLY A 354 -20.51 -5.32 -18.33
CA GLY A 354 -21.19 -4.09 -17.88
C GLY A 354 -21.48 -4.05 -16.39
N VAL A 355 -20.83 -4.91 -15.60
CA VAL A 355 -20.99 -5.01 -14.16
C VAL A 355 -19.65 -4.79 -13.46
N SER A 356 -19.71 -4.37 -12.20
CA SER A 356 -18.53 -4.05 -11.39
C SER A 356 -18.44 -4.92 -10.16
N PHE A 357 -17.23 -5.02 -9.63
CA PHE A 357 -16.94 -5.65 -8.34
C PHE A 357 -16.66 -4.58 -7.29
N TYR A 358 -17.40 -4.65 -6.18
CA TYR A 358 -17.27 -3.77 -5.02
C TYR A 358 -16.91 -4.57 -3.77
N ALA A 359 -16.10 -3.97 -2.89
CA ALA A 359 -15.82 -4.53 -1.57
C ALA A 359 -16.13 -3.49 -0.48
N LEU A 360 -17.04 -3.84 0.42
CA LEU A 360 -17.49 -3.00 1.51
C LEU A 360 -16.74 -3.34 2.80
N PRO A 361 -16.22 -2.33 3.54
CA PRO A 361 -15.54 -2.57 4.80
C PRO A 361 -16.45 -3.28 5.81
N ALA A 362 -15.81 -3.92 6.80
CA ALA A 362 -16.46 -4.31 8.04
C ALA A 362 -17.12 -3.09 8.73
N GLY A 363 -18.14 -3.36 9.55
CA GLY A 363 -19.08 -2.34 10.01
C GLY A 363 -18.45 -1.24 10.87
N ASP A 364 -19.24 -0.22 11.16
CA ASP A 364 -18.85 0.98 11.90
C ASP A 364 -18.14 0.63 13.21
N GLY A 365 -16.99 1.28 13.44
CA GLY A 365 -16.16 1.07 14.64
C GLY A 365 -14.88 0.27 14.42
N LYS A 366 -14.68 -0.34 13.24
CA LYS A 366 -13.37 -0.94 12.88
C LYS A 366 -12.53 0.05 12.07
N ILE A 367 -11.21 0.01 12.26
CA ILE A 367 -10.27 0.91 11.57
C ILE A 367 -10.43 0.90 10.03
N PHE A 368 -10.81 -0.23 9.43
CA PHE A 368 -10.95 -0.40 7.98
C PHE A 368 -12.11 0.41 7.39
N SER A 369 -13.10 0.80 8.21
CA SER A 369 -14.24 1.61 7.77
C SER A 369 -13.85 3.04 7.41
N VAL A 370 -12.70 3.53 7.88
CA VAL A 370 -12.23 4.90 7.65
C VAL A 370 -10.99 4.98 6.76
N LEU A 371 -10.46 3.84 6.27
CA LEU A 371 -9.29 3.84 5.39
C LEU A 371 -9.68 4.24 3.96
N PRO A 372 -9.08 5.29 3.38
CA PRO A 372 -9.24 5.64 1.96
C PRO A 372 -9.08 4.43 1.03
N SER A 373 -8.08 3.58 1.28
CA SER A 373 -7.78 2.40 0.46
C SER A 373 -8.95 1.42 0.39
N VAL A 374 -9.59 1.15 1.53
CA VAL A 374 -10.69 0.19 1.64
C VAL A 374 -11.97 0.79 1.10
N ARG A 375 -12.27 2.05 1.45
CA ARG A 375 -13.48 2.75 0.97
C ARG A 375 -13.46 2.90 -0.55
N GLY A 376 -12.30 3.17 -1.15
CA GLY A 376 -12.13 3.25 -2.60
C GLY A 376 -12.49 1.98 -3.37
N LEU A 377 -12.48 0.80 -2.72
CA LEU A 377 -12.95 -0.46 -3.32
C LEU A 377 -14.46 -0.52 -3.49
N SER A 378 -15.18 0.41 -2.87
CA SER A 378 -16.63 0.58 -2.94
C SER A 378 -17.06 1.85 -3.68
N GLU A 379 -16.13 2.65 -4.19
CA GLU A 379 -16.43 3.89 -4.92
C GLU A 379 -17.21 3.58 -6.21
N ILE A 380 -18.34 4.26 -6.41
CA ILE A 380 -19.15 4.17 -7.63
C ILE A 380 -18.50 5.09 -8.68
N ARG A 381 -18.23 4.55 -9.87
CA ARG A 381 -17.49 5.23 -10.95
C ARG A 381 -18.34 5.46 -12.17
#